data_AF-A0A520J5Y5-F1
#
_entry.id   AF-A0A520J5Y5-F1
#
_cell.length_a   1.000
_cell.length_b   1.000
_cell.length_c   1.000
_cell.angle_alpha   90.00
_cell.angle_beta   90.00
_cell.angle_gamma   90.00
#
_symmetry.space_group_name_H-M   'P 1'
#
loop_
_entity.id
_entity.type
_entity.pdbx_description
1 polymer ?
#
loop_
_entity_poly.entity_id
_entity_poly.type
_entity_poly.pdbx_seq_one_letter_code
_entity_poly.pdbx_strand_id
1 'polypeptide(L)'
;MTYLKSFIVLILVLLISGNVNAQSSANKLLEKRFAGAWVNKKSRRHLEIYFEDGYATIMDWTAKFQQRESSDVYKAFPQNGKLVMPEETEHHAPYSEIVFENNRLIYLTKVSQNSKTITWDSIVFTRSPK
;
A
#
# COMPACT_ATOMS: atom_id res chain seq x y z
N MET A 1 6.09 37.58 -33.48
CA MET A 1 6.80 36.50 -32.74
C MET A 1 6.49 36.46 -31.23
N THR A 2 5.75 37.42 -30.67
CA THR A 2 5.48 37.54 -29.21
C THR A 2 4.32 36.67 -28.72
N TYR A 3 3.30 36.45 -29.56
CA TYR A 3 2.11 35.66 -29.22
C TYR A 3 2.40 34.15 -29.09
N LEU A 4 3.32 33.62 -29.90
CA LEU A 4 3.71 32.20 -29.86
C LEU A 4 4.39 31.83 -28.53
N LYS A 5 5.22 32.73 -27.99
CA LYS A 5 5.88 32.54 -26.69
C LYS A 5 4.87 32.56 -25.53
N SER A 6 3.86 33.42 -25.60
CA SER A 6 2.81 33.51 -24.58
C SER A 6 1.90 32.28 -24.57
N PHE A 7 1.65 31.69 -25.75
CA PHE A 7 0.85 30.47 -25.89
C PHE A 7 1.56 29.24 -25.29
N ILE A 8 2.88 29.12 -25.46
CA ILE A 8 3.68 28.03 -24.87
C ILE A 8 3.65 28.08 -23.33
N VAL A 9 3.72 29.28 -22.74
CA VAL A 9 3.65 29.45 -21.28
C VAL A 9 2.28 29.02 -20.75
N LEU A 10 1.19 29.32 -21.45
CA LEU A 10 -0.16 28.91 -21.07
C LEU A 10 -0.32 27.37 -21.05
N ILE A 11 0.21 26.69 -22.07
CA ILE A 11 0.18 25.22 -22.15
C ILE A 11 0.99 24.60 -21.00
N LEU A 12 2.16 25.15 -20.68
CA LEU A 12 2.99 24.70 -19.56
C LEU A 12 2.25 24.82 -18.22
N VAL A 13 1.57 25.93 -17.96
CA VAL A 13 0.80 26.13 -16.72
C VAL A 13 -0.37 25.14 -16.58
N LEU A 14 -1.07 24.85 -17.68
CA LEU A 14 -2.18 23.89 -17.70
C LEU A 14 -1.70 22.44 -17.47
N LEU A 15 -0.53 22.06 -17.99
CA LEU A 15 0.04 20.73 -17.78
C LEU A 15 0.52 20.50 -16.34
N ILE A 16 1.03 21.53 -15.68
CA ILE A 16 1.53 21.41 -14.29
C ILE A 16 0.36 21.29 -13.30
N SER A 17 -0.72 22.04 -13.52
CA SER A 17 -1.88 22.06 -12.62
C SER A 17 -2.79 20.83 -12.77
N GLY A 18 -2.82 20.18 -13.94
CA GLY A 18 -3.51 18.90 -14.13
C GLY A 18 -2.93 17.75 -13.32
N ASN A 19 -1.60 17.70 -13.16
CA ASN A 19 -0.92 16.58 -12.50
C ASN A 19 -1.17 16.54 -10.98
N VAL A 20 -1.25 17.70 -10.30
CA VAL A 20 -1.42 17.77 -8.85
C VAL A 20 -2.81 17.24 -8.42
N ASN A 21 -3.86 17.58 -9.16
CA ASN A 21 -5.23 17.14 -8.86
C ASN A 21 -5.45 15.64 -9.13
N ALA A 22 -4.75 15.09 -10.13
CA ALA A 22 -4.76 13.65 -10.42
C ALA A 22 -4.09 12.83 -9.30
N GLN A 23 -3.00 13.33 -8.73
CA GLN A 23 -2.29 12.64 -7.64
C GLN A 23 -3.11 12.60 -6.34
N SER A 24 -3.75 13.72 -5.98
CA SER A 24 -4.62 13.81 -4.79
C SER A 24 -5.85 12.88 -4.88
N SER A 25 -6.48 12.81 -6.05
CA SER A 25 -7.64 11.92 -6.27
C SER A 25 -7.25 10.43 -6.30
N ALA A 26 -6.08 10.09 -6.86
CA ALA A 26 -5.56 8.73 -6.83
C ALA A 26 -5.27 8.25 -5.40
N ASN A 27 -4.69 9.10 -4.55
CA ASN A 27 -4.39 8.76 -3.16
C ASN A 27 -5.66 8.53 -2.34
N LYS A 28 -6.70 9.36 -2.49
CA LYS A 28 -7.99 9.16 -1.82
C LYS A 28 -8.68 7.87 -2.24
N LEU A 29 -8.59 7.51 -3.53
CA LEU A 29 -9.15 6.26 -4.04
C LEU A 29 -8.40 5.05 -3.46
N LEU A 30 -7.07 5.16 -3.34
CA LEU A 30 -6.23 4.14 -2.74
C LEU A 30 -6.55 3.97 -1.25
N GLU A 31 -6.62 5.06 -0.49
CA GLU A 31 -7.05 5.05 0.91
C GLU A 31 -8.39 4.33 1.08
N LYS A 32 -9.41 4.70 0.29
CA LYS A 32 -10.72 4.04 0.33
C LYS A 32 -10.67 2.53 0.06
N ARG A 33 -9.77 2.07 -0.81
CA ARG A 33 -9.62 0.65 -1.15
C ARG A 33 -8.97 -0.13 -0.01
N PHE A 34 -7.88 0.40 0.54
CA PHE A 34 -7.00 -0.33 1.46
C PHE A 34 -7.34 -0.10 2.95
N ALA A 35 -7.78 1.10 3.34
CA ALA A 35 -7.99 1.45 4.74
C ALA A 35 -9.07 0.59 5.41
N GLY A 36 -8.90 0.31 6.70
CA GLY A 36 -9.79 -0.47 7.55
C GLY A 36 -9.22 -1.82 7.99
N ALA A 37 -10.08 -2.64 8.59
CA ALA A 37 -9.71 -3.95 9.13
C ALA A 37 -9.91 -5.09 8.11
N TRP A 38 -8.96 -6.01 8.10
CA TRP A 38 -8.87 -7.15 7.20
C TRP A 38 -8.47 -8.40 7.98
N VAL A 39 -8.94 -9.55 7.54
CA VAL A 39 -8.69 -10.84 8.19
C VAL A 39 -8.41 -11.93 7.18
N ASN A 40 -7.38 -12.72 7.44
CA ASN A 40 -7.22 -14.03 6.83
C ASN A 40 -7.85 -15.07 7.76
N LYS A 41 -8.98 -15.64 7.33
CA LYS A 41 -9.73 -16.60 8.15
C LYS A 41 -8.98 -17.92 8.40
N LYS A 42 -8.01 -18.29 7.56
CA LYS A 42 -7.25 -19.54 7.69
C LYS A 42 -6.17 -19.42 8.76
N SER A 43 -5.37 -18.35 8.73
CA SER A 43 -4.28 -18.11 9.67
C SER A 43 -4.70 -17.34 10.92
N ARG A 44 -5.89 -16.73 10.93
CA ARG A 44 -6.35 -15.78 11.96
C ARG A 44 -5.42 -14.56 12.10
N ARG A 45 -4.68 -14.24 11.03
CA ARG A 45 -3.92 -13.00 10.90
C ARG A 45 -4.86 -11.86 10.52
N HIS A 46 -4.63 -10.70 11.09
CA HIS A 46 -5.43 -9.50 10.92
C HIS A 46 -4.53 -8.34 10.51
N LEU A 47 -5.02 -7.52 9.59
CA LEU A 47 -4.38 -6.27 9.22
C LEU A 47 -5.35 -5.13 9.49
N GLU A 48 -4.88 -4.10 10.17
CA GLU A 48 -5.56 -2.82 10.28
C GLU A 48 -4.72 -1.76 9.58
N ILE A 49 -5.31 -1.14 8.56
CA ILE A 49 -4.62 -0.19 7.68
C ILE A 49 -5.26 1.18 7.83
N TYR A 50 -4.47 2.19 8.12
CA TYR A 50 -4.89 3.58 8.12
C TYR A 50 -3.83 4.44 7.43
N PHE A 51 -4.22 5.61 6.96
CA PHE A 51 -3.36 6.50 6.17
C PHE A 51 -3.08 7.78 6.94
N GLU A 52 -1.81 8.12 7.06
CA GLU A 52 -1.32 9.31 7.76
C GLU A 52 -0.15 9.89 6.95
N ASP A 53 -0.09 11.21 6.82
CA ASP A 53 1.04 11.96 6.22
C ASP A 53 1.59 11.36 4.90
N GLY A 54 0.70 10.88 4.03
CA GLY A 54 1.06 10.37 2.70
C GLY A 54 1.58 8.92 2.66
N TYR A 55 1.55 8.20 3.78
CA TYR A 55 1.85 6.77 3.86
C TYR A 55 0.69 6.01 4.52
N ALA A 56 0.75 4.68 4.45
CA ALA A 56 -0.14 3.78 5.17
C ALA A 56 0.59 3.16 6.35
N THR A 57 -0.02 3.20 7.52
CA THR A 57 0.40 2.40 8.67
C THR A 57 -0.36 1.10 8.65
N ILE A 58 0.37 -0.01 8.69
CA ILE A 58 -0.19 -1.36 8.71
C ILE A 58 0.11 -1.96 10.07
N MET A 59 -0.94 -2.18 10.83
CA MET A 59 -0.86 -2.95 12.06
C MET A 59 -1.21 -4.41 11.76
N ASP A 60 -0.26 -5.30 11.99
CA ASP A 60 -0.39 -6.73 11.73
C ASP A 60 -0.36 -7.52 13.03
N TRP A 61 -1.35 -8.39 13.21
CA TRP A 61 -1.46 -9.18 14.44
C TRP A 61 -2.17 -10.50 14.20
N THR A 62 -1.96 -11.47 15.08
CA THR A 62 -2.69 -12.74 15.08
C THR A 62 -3.60 -12.83 16.29
N ALA A 63 -4.84 -13.26 16.09
CA ALA A 63 -5.78 -13.47 17.18
C ALA A 63 -5.46 -14.78 17.92
N LYS A 64 -5.27 -14.71 19.24
CA LYS A 64 -5.23 -15.90 20.10
C LYS A 64 -6.09 -15.67 21.34
N PHE A 65 -7.01 -16.61 21.59
CA PHE A 65 -7.94 -16.57 22.73
C PHE A 65 -8.63 -15.21 22.95
N GLN A 66 -9.14 -14.60 21.87
CA GLN A 66 -9.85 -13.31 21.87
C GLN A 66 -8.99 -12.07 22.19
N GLN A 67 -7.67 -12.21 22.34
CA GLN A 67 -6.75 -11.11 22.61
C GLN A 67 -5.70 -10.96 21.49
N ARG A 68 -5.19 -9.73 21.36
CA ARG A 68 -4.11 -9.38 20.44
C ARG A 68 -2.79 -9.80 21.07
N GLU A 69 -2.18 -10.87 20.57
CA GLU A 69 -1.02 -11.48 21.23
C GLU A 69 0.32 -10.82 20.83
N SER A 70 0.41 -10.31 19.60
CA SER A 70 1.57 -9.58 19.09
C SER A 70 1.10 -8.64 18.01
N SER A 71 1.64 -7.42 17.98
CA SER A 71 1.43 -6.50 16.88
C SER A 71 2.75 -6.04 16.32
N ASP A 72 2.97 -6.32 15.05
CA ASP A 72 3.97 -5.61 14.27
C ASP A 72 3.31 -4.39 13.63
N VAL A 73 4.08 -3.32 13.47
CA VAL A 73 3.61 -2.09 12.85
C VAL A 73 4.57 -1.73 11.73
N TYR A 74 4.05 -1.62 10.52
CA TYR A 74 4.83 -1.35 9.33
C TYR A 74 4.38 -0.06 8.66
N LYS A 75 5.35 0.61 8.04
CA LYS A 75 5.10 1.74 7.16
C LYS A 75 5.09 1.28 5.72
N ALA A 76 4.02 1.60 4.98
CA ALA A 76 3.91 1.29 3.57
C ALA A 76 3.61 2.52 2.73
N PHE A 77 4.21 2.60 1.56
CA PHE A 77 4.10 3.75 0.67
C PHE A 77 3.15 3.44 -0.50
N PRO A 78 2.20 4.33 -0.80
CA PRO A 78 1.40 4.23 -2.02
C PRO A 78 2.29 4.34 -3.26
N GLN A 79 2.30 3.32 -4.10
CA GLN A 79 3.07 3.31 -5.34
C GLN A 79 2.30 2.54 -6.41
N ASN A 80 2.01 3.15 -7.55
CA ASN A 80 1.37 2.47 -8.70
C ASN A 80 0.09 1.66 -8.35
N GLY A 81 -0.74 2.16 -7.43
CA GLY A 81 -1.99 1.51 -7.04
C GLY A 81 -1.87 0.40 -5.99
N LYS A 82 -0.65 0.13 -5.48
CA LYS A 82 -0.36 -0.81 -4.39
C LYS A 82 0.25 -0.09 -3.18
N LEU A 83 0.33 -0.79 -2.06
CA LEU A 83 1.13 -0.39 -0.91
C LEU A 83 2.45 -1.15 -0.92
N VAL A 84 3.57 -0.45 -0.77
CA VAL A 84 4.91 -1.04 -0.79
C VAL A 84 5.58 -0.86 0.57
N MET A 85 5.96 -1.96 1.19
CA MET A 85 6.82 -2.00 2.37
C MET A 85 8.25 -2.30 1.90
N PRO A 86 9.17 -1.31 1.99
CA PRO A 86 10.55 -1.53 1.60
C PRO A 86 11.22 -2.57 2.51
N GLU A 87 12.32 -3.14 2.03
CA GLU A 87 13.16 -4.02 2.84
C GLU A 87 13.80 -3.23 3.99
N GLU A 88 13.70 -3.72 5.22
CA GLU A 88 14.35 -3.12 6.39
C GLU A 88 15.51 -3.99 6.83
N THR A 89 16.72 -3.46 6.73
CA THR A 89 17.95 -4.17 7.07
C THR A 89 18.14 -4.35 8.58
N GLU A 90 17.64 -3.42 9.39
CA GLU A 90 17.82 -3.41 10.86
C GLU A 90 16.93 -4.45 11.56
N HIS A 91 15.70 -4.62 11.08
CA HIS A 91 14.73 -5.57 11.65
C HIS A 91 14.57 -6.83 10.78
N HIS A 92 15.41 -6.99 9.75
CA HIS A 92 15.37 -8.09 8.78
C HIS A 92 13.98 -8.31 8.17
N ALA A 93 13.20 -7.25 7.99
CA ALA A 93 11.88 -7.34 7.39
C ALA A 93 12.00 -7.42 5.87
N PRO A 94 11.47 -8.48 5.22
CA PRO A 94 11.55 -8.64 3.78
C PRO A 94 10.69 -7.61 3.05
N TYR A 95 11.12 -7.21 1.86
CA TYR A 95 10.30 -6.42 0.94
C TYR A 95 8.92 -7.06 0.76
N SER A 96 7.86 -6.26 0.93
CA SER A 96 6.50 -6.74 0.83
C SER A 96 5.60 -5.75 0.08
N GLU A 97 4.57 -6.26 -0.57
CA GLU A 97 3.57 -5.46 -1.28
C GLU A 97 2.17 -5.86 -0.84
N ILE A 98 1.24 -4.90 -0.82
CA ILE A 98 -0.19 -5.19 -0.69
C ILE A 98 -0.90 -4.69 -1.94
N VAL A 99 -1.55 -5.61 -2.64
CA VAL A 99 -2.39 -5.31 -3.80
C VAL A 99 -3.86 -5.55 -3.44
N PHE A 100 -4.76 -4.82 -4.10
CA PHE A 100 -6.20 -4.97 -3.92
C PHE A 100 -6.84 -5.47 -5.20
N GLU A 101 -7.41 -6.68 -5.14
CA GLU A 101 -8.02 -7.35 -6.29
C GLU A 101 -9.28 -8.08 -5.87
N ASN A 102 -10.35 -8.00 -6.68
CA ASN A 102 -11.59 -8.74 -6.45
C ASN A 102 -12.14 -8.58 -5.02
N ASN A 103 -12.10 -7.34 -4.51
CA ASN A 103 -12.53 -6.99 -3.15
C ASN A 103 -11.75 -7.69 -2.01
N ARG A 104 -10.51 -8.09 -2.28
CA ARG A 104 -9.60 -8.74 -1.33
C ARG A 104 -8.26 -8.03 -1.31
N LEU A 105 -7.60 -8.06 -0.15
CA LEU A 105 -6.18 -7.70 -0.08
C LEU A 105 -5.33 -8.93 -0.29
N ILE A 106 -4.26 -8.79 -1.06
CA ILE A 106 -3.26 -9.82 -1.26
C ILE A 106 -1.95 -9.24 -0.74
N TYR A 107 -1.48 -9.78 0.38
CA TYR A 107 -0.20 -9.46 0.98
C TYR A 107 0.86 -10.36 0.35
N LEU A 108 1.83 -9.76 -0.33
CA LEU A 108 2.91 -10.42 -1.04
C LEU A 108 4.21 -10.17 -0.29
N THR A 109 4.94 -11.22 0.06
CA THR A 109 6.28 -11.09 0.67
C THR A 109 7.31 -11.68 -0.26
N LYS A 110 8.35 -10.91 -0.54
CA LYS A 110 9.49 -11.37 -1.33
C LYS A 110 10.25 -12.41 -0.53
N VAL A 111 10.35 -13.62 -1.06
CA VAL A 111 11.16 -14.71 -0.49
C VAL A 111 12.42 -14.83 -1.34
N SER A 112 13.57 -14.62 -0.71
CA SER A 112 14.88 -14.82 -1.34
C SER A 112 15.38 -16.22 -1.02
N GLN A 113 15.27 -17.15 -1.98
CA GLN A 113 15.95 -18.45 -1.88
C GLN A 113 17.15 -18.44 -2.83
N ASN A 114 18.36 -18.38 -2.25
CA ASN A 114 19.65 -18.54 -2.93
C ASN A 114 19.79 -17.78 -4.26
N SER A 115 20.13 -16.48 -4.17
CA SER A 115 20.80 -15.60 -5.16
C SER A 115 20.40 -15.59 -6.65
N LYS A 116 19.46 -16.41 -7.13
CA LYS A 116 19.12 -16.54 -8.56
C LYS A 116 17.62 -16.57 -8.87
N THR A 117 16.74 -16.84 -7.90
CA THR A 117 15.29 -16.87 -8.14
C THR A 117 14.55 -16.07 -7.08
N ILE A 118 13.75 -15.10 -7.52
CA ILE A 118 12.82 -14.36 -6.65
C ILE A 118 11.50 -15.12 -6.64
N THR A 119 11.07 -15.57 -5.47
CA THR A 119 9.72 -16.13 -5.26
C THR A 119 8.92 -15.19 -4.36
N TRP A 120 7.59 -15.29 -4.44
CA TRP A 120 6.67 -14.50 -3.62
C TRP A 120 5.81 -15.44 -2.80
N ASP A 121 5.78 -15.22 -1.49
CA ASP A 121 4.71 -15.77 -0.66
C ASP A 121 3.49 -14.85 -0.72
N SER A 122 2.29 -15.42 -0.61
CA SER A 122 1.05 -14.65 -0.72
C SER A 122 0.02 -15.06 0.33
N ILE A 123 -0.57 -14.05 0.97
CA ILE A 123 -1.64 -14.23 1.95
C ILE A 123 -2.81 -13.34 1.55
N VAL A 124 -3.97 -13.96 1.37
CA VAL A 124 -5.19 -13.27 0.98
C VAL A 124 -6.02 -12.91 2.20
N PHE A 125 -6.44 -11.65 2.30
CA PHE A 125 -7.31 -11.15 3.35
C PHE A 125 -8.65 -10.69 2.78
N THR A 126 -9.69 -10.90 3.56
CA THR A 126 -11.03 -10.37 3.31
C THR A 126 -11.34 -9.27 4.32
N ARG A 127 -12.27 -8.37 4.01
CA ARG A 127 -12.76 -7.37 4.98
C ARG A 127 -13.18 -8.06 6.28
N SER A 128 -12.72 -7.53 7.41
CA SER A 128 -13.19 -8.01 8.71
C SER A 128 -14.68 -7.66 8.84
N PRO A 129 -15.53 -8.59 9.30
CA PRO A 129 -16.86 -8.20 9.75
C PRO A 129 -16.70 -7.18 10.89
N LYS A 130 -17.57 -6.16 10.89
CA LYS A 130 -17.70 -5.23 12.02
C LYS A 130 -18.35 -5.94 13.19
#